data_AF-A0A482RN01-F1
#
_entry.id   AF-A0A482RN01-F1
#
_cell.length_a   1.000
_cell.length_b   1.000
_cell.length_c   1.000
_cell.angle_alpha   90.00
_cell.angle_beta   90.00
_cell.angle_gamma   90.00
#
_symmetry.space_group_name_H-M   'P 1'
#
loop_
_entity.id
_entity.type
_entity.pdbx_description
1 polymer ?
#
loop_
_entity_poly.entity_id
_entity_poly.type
_entity_poly.pdbx_seq_one_letter_code
_entity_poly.pdbx_strand_id
1 'polypeptide(L)'
;MQAFIFEQTALKQQELTEFQSALDKAMSVQNKLAEECAATFGRLKKQAAKWTHGKPLPLQGACKHYAHSYRWLRFPCCGATFPCDACHDEASDHVHEWATRMICGHCAREQPYHNSPCVACGRATRRGGGPAPRFWEGGGGQRNPRLMSNKDAHKFKGSAMKTKSKKKSRVGAKAKTKASSGSGGKTSASM
;
A
#
# COMPACT_ATOMS: atom_id res chain seq x y z
N MET A 1 -3.69 16.96 -68.12
CA MET A 1 -4.11 15.96 -67.11
C MET A 1 -2.95 15.47 -66.24
N GLN A 2 -1.77 15.14 -66.81
CA GLN A 2 -0.63 14.64 -66.03
C GLN A 2 -0.06 15.63 -65.00
N ALA A 3 -0.02 16.93 -65.28
CA ALA A 3 0.48 17.95 -64.34
C ALA A 3 -0.39 18.09 -63.07
N PHE A 4 -1.72 18.01 -63.21
CA PHE A 4 -2.67 18.09 -62.08
C PHE A 4 -2.58 16.87 -61.16
N ILE A 5 -2.33 15.69 -61.73
CA ILE A 5 -2.12 14.47 -60.94
C ILE A 5 -0.82 14.58 -60.15
N PHE A 6 0.26 15.10 -60.76
CA PHE A 6 1.54 15.31 -60.07
C PHE A 6 1.40 16.26 -58.88
N GLU A 7 0.68 17.37 -59.06
CA GLU A 7 0.41 18.35 -58.01
C GLU A 7 -0.45 17.77 -56.88
N GLN A 8 -1.52 17.03 -57.22
CA GLN A 8 -2.34 16.30 -56.25
C GLN A 8 -1.54 15.24 -55.48
N THR A 9 -0.62 14.52 -56.13
CA THR A 9 0.25 13.55 -55.46
C THR A 9 1.27 14.20 -54.54
N ALA A 10 1.80 15.37 -54.91
CA ALA A 10 2.75 16.11 -54.09
C ALA A 10 2.11 16.65 -52.81
N LEU A 11 0.89 17.20 -52.90
CA LEU A 11 0.12 17.65 -51.73
C LEU A 11 -0.20 16.48 -50.79
N LYS A 12 -0.60 15.33 -51.33
CA LYS A 12 -0.88 14.13 -50.53
C LYS A 12 0.38 13.57 -49.86
N GLN A 13 1.54 13.68 -50.51
CA GLN A 13 2.82 13.33 -49.90
C GLN A 13 3.18 14.30 -48.76
N GLN A 14 2.95 15.61 -48.94
CA GLN A 14 3.15 16.60 -47.88
C GLN A 14 2.29 16.29 -46.65
N GLU A 15 0.99 16.03 -46.82
CA GLU A 15 0.09 15.67 -45.72
C GLU A 15 0.53 14.39 -44.97
N LEU A 16 1.00 13.37 -45.70
CA LEU A 16 1.49 12.13 -45.08
C LEU A 16 2.77 12.37 -44.27
N THR A 17 3.68 13.22 -44.74
CA THR A 17 4.90 13.55 -43.97
C THR A 17 4.60 14.36 -42.72
N GLU A 18 3.62 15.26 -42.78
CA GLU A 18 3.16 16.03 -41.62
C GLU A 18 2.54 15.11 -40.56
N PHE A 19 1.68 14.18 -41.00
CA PHE A 19 1.06 13.19 -40.11
C PHE A 19 2.10 12.29 -39.42
N GLN A 20 3.09 11.80 -40.16
CA GLN A 20 4.18 10.99 -39.60
C GLN A 20 4.99 11.79 -38.57
N SER A 21 5.31 13.06 -38.87
CA SER A 21 6.05 13.92 -37.94
C SER A 21 5.29 14.21 -36.64
N ALA A 22 3.95 14.22 -36.68
CA ALA A 22 3.11 14.40 -35.51
C ALA A 22 3.12 13.16 -34.60
N LEU A 23 3.11 11.95 -35.20
CA LEU A 23 3.25 10.69 -34.45
C LEU A 23 4.63 10.60 -33.79
N ASP A 24 5.70 10.94 -34.50
CA ASP A 24 7.07 10.93 -33.95
C ASP A 24 7.22 11.92 -32.78
N LYS A 25 6.61 13.11 -32.89
CA LYS A 25 6.56 14.09 -31.78
C LYS A 25 5.80 13.54 -30.57
N ALA A 26 4.64 12.90 -30.78
CA ALA A 26 3.86 12.31 -29.69
C ALA A 26 4.62 11.18 -28.97
N MET A 27 5.28 10.30 -29.71
CA MET A 27 6.12 9.23 -29.14
C MET A 27 7.33 9.79 -28.40
N SER A 28 7.93 10.89 -28.88
CA SER A 28 9.06 11.56 -28.19
C SER A 28 8.66 12.15 -26.83
N VAL A 29 7.42 12.66 -26.69
CA VAL A 29 6.91 13.17 -25.41
C VAL A 29 6.69 12.02 -24.42
N GLN A 30 6.14 10.90 -24.87
CA GLN A 30 5.99 9.70 -24.04
C GLN A 30 7.34 9.14 -23.56
N ASN A 31 8.35 9.11 -24.43
CA ASN A 31 9.69 8.65 -24.08
C ASN A 31 10.40 9.60 -23.13
N LYS A 32 10.28 10.93 -23.31
CA LYS A 32 10.84 11.92 -22.37
C LYS A 32 10.22 11.79 -20.97
N LEU A 33 8.90 11.62 -20.87
CA LEU A 33 8.23 11.38 -19.58
C LEU A 33 8.68 10.05 -18.94
N ALA A 34 8.91 9.02 -19.75
CA ALA A 34 9.43 7.74 -19.27
C ALA A 34 10.89 7.87 -18.78
N GLU A 35 11.74 8.65 -19.46
CA GLU A 35 13.12 8.93 -19.06
C GLU A 35 13.20 9.79 -17.80
N GLU A 36 12.37 10.82 -17.65
CA GLU A 36 12.29 11.62 -16.43
C GLU A 36 11.81 10.76 -15.24
N CYS A 37 10.82 9.90 -15.47
CA CYS A 37 10.38 8.92 -14.47
C CYS A 37 11.52 7.93 -14.15
N ALA A 38 12.22 7.39 -15.16
CA ALA A 38 13.36 6.50 -14.97
C ALA A 38 14.54 7.18 -14.27
N ALA A 39 14.78 8.48 -14.48
CA ALA A 39 15.83 9.24 -13.83
C ALA A 39 15.57 9.44 -12.33
N THR A 40 14.30 9.64 -11.93
CA THR A 40 13.94 9.68 -10.49
C THR A 40 14.17 8.34 -9.79
N PHE A 41 13.90 7.22 -10.47
CA PHE A 41 14.16 5.87 -9.94
C PHE A 41 15.63 5.44 -10.07
N GLY A 42 16.33 5.87 -11.12
CA GLY A 42 17.72 5.52 -11.43
C GLY A 42 18.75 6.30 -10.62
N ARG A 43 18.39 7.49 -10.08
CA ARG A 43 19.27 8.26 -9.19
C ARG A 43 19.46 7.62 -7.80
N LEU A 44 18.65 6.62 -7.45
CA LEU A 44 18.89 5.75 -6.28
C LEU A 44 20.05 4.75 -6.47
N LYS A 45 20.57 4.60 -7.70
CA LYS A 45 21.58 3.58 -8.04
C LYS A 45 23.04 4.00 -7.74
N LYS A 46 23.29 5.24 -7.29
CA LYS A 46 24.66 5.78 -7.13
C LYS A 46 25.03 6.33 -5.75
N GLN A 47 24.26 6.00 -4.72
CA GLN A 47 24.72 6.21 -3.36
C GLN A 47 24.74 4.86 -2.65
N ALA A 48 25.93 4.29 -2.54
CA ALA A 48 26.27 3.43 -1.40
C ALA A 48 26.22 4.30 -0.14
N ALA A 49 25.02 4.80 0.19
CA ALA A 49 24.78 5.53 1.41
C ALA A 49 24.92 4.50 2.52
N LYS A 50 26.05 4.54 3.24
CA LYS A 50 26.14 3.98 4.59
C LYS A 50 24.95 4.55 5.36
N TRP A 51 23.86 3.78 5.48
CA TRP A 51 22.68 4.21 6.21
C TRP A 51 23.03 4.29 7.69
N THR A 52 22.60 5.38 8.31
CA THR A 52 22.85 5.61 9.73
C THR A 52 21.73 5.00 10.54
N HIS A 53 22.07 4.23 11.58
CA HIS A 53 21.08 3.68 12.49
C HIS A 53 20.23 4.81 13.08
N GLY A 54 18.91 4.61 13.10
CA GLY A 54 17.93 5.59 13.57
C GLY A 54 17.32 6.45 12.47
N LYS A 55 17.90 6.50 11.26
CA LYS A 55 17.29 7.20 10.11
C LYS A 55 16.55 6.22 9.20
N PRO A 56 15.45 6.65 8.55
CA PRO A 56 14.74 5.81 7.60
C PRO A 56 15.56 5.61 6.33
N LEU A 57 15.39 4.45 5.70
CA LEU A 57 15.91 4.17 4.37
C LEU A 57 15.15 5.00 3.32
N PRO A 58 15.73 5.20 2.12
CA PRO A 58 14.99 5.79 1.01
C PRO A 58 13.69 5.03 0.77
N LEU A 59 12.60 5.76 0.55
CA LEU A 59 11.24 5.20 0.41
C LEU A 59 10.83 4.26 1.56
N GLN A 60 11.37 4.47 2.77
CA GLN A 60 11.16 3.60 3.94
C GLN A 60 11.53 2.12 3.66
N GLY A 61 12.44 1.90 2.72
CA GLY A 61 12.86 0.57 2.30
C GLY A 61 11.91 -0.16 1.34
N ALA A 62 10.88 0.51 0.80
CA ALA A 62 9.99 -0.06 -0.19
C ALA A 62 10.61 -0.05 -1.61
N CYS A 63 10.24 -1.03 -2.43
CA CYS A 63 10.60 -1.12 -3.85
C CYS A 63 9.35 -1.21 -4.74
N LYS A 64 9.56 -1.22 -6.06
CA LYS A 64 8.49 -1.36 -7.06
C LYS A 64 7.80 -2.72 -6.98
N HIS A 65 8.54 -3.80 -6.74
CA HIS A 65 7.99 -5.16 -6.63
C HIS A 65 7.13 -5.34 -5.38
N TYR A 66 7.56 -4.74 -4.26
CA TYR A 66 6.87 -4.83 -2.98
C TYR A 66 6.69 -3.46 -2.34
N ALA A 67 5.68 -2.72 -2.81
CA ALA A 67 5.32 -1.39 -2.29
C ALA A 67 4.82 -1.40 -0.82
N HIS A 68 4.66 -2.57 -0.21
CA HIS A 68 4.13 -2.75 1.14
C HIS A 68 5.10 -3.45 2.09
N SER A 69 6.33 -3.72 1.62
CA SER A 69 7.43 -4.15 2.46
C SER A 69 8.31 -2.95 2.78
N TYR A 70 8.56 -2.75 4.07
CA TYR A 70 9.49 -1.75 4.61
C TYR A 70 10.71 -2.47 5.20
N ARG A 71 11.18 -3.51 4.51
CA ARG A 71 12.33 -4.34 4.91
C ARG A 71 13.29 -4.44 3.75
N TRP A 72 14.58 -4.42 4.05
CA TRP A 72 15.62 -4.89 3.14
C TRP A 72 16.13 -6.23 3.65
N LEU A 73 16.53 -7.08 2.74
CA LEU A 73 17.04 -8.42 2.99
C LEU A 73 18.54 -8.43 2.76
N ARG A 74 19.25 -9.11 3.66
CA ARG A 74 20.66 -9.42 3.46
C ARG A 74 20.77 -10.87 3.02
N PHE A 75 21.21 -11.05 1.79
CA PHE A 75 21.31 -12.36 1.17
C PHE A 75 22.64 -13.02 1.55
N PRO A 76 22.63 -14.29 2.02
CA PRO A 76 23.85 -14.98 2.41
C PRO A 76 24.75 -15.33 1.20
N CYS A 77 24.17 -15.53 0.01
CA CYS A 77 24.90 -15.88 -1.21
C CYS A 77 25.97 -14.84 -1.60
N CYS A 78 25.66 -13.55 -1.50
CA CYS A 78 26.55 -12.46 -1.92
C CYS A 78 26.86 -11.45 -0.81
N GLY A 79 26.21 -11.57 0.35
CA GLY A 79 26.33 -10.62 1.47
C GLY A 79 25.71 -9.24 1.19
N ALA A 80 25.19 -9.02 -0.01
CA ALA A 80 24.58 -7.76 -0.42
C ALA A 80 23.17 -7.61 0.16
N THR A 81 22.70 -6.36 0.17
CA THR A 81 21.39 -6.01 0.71
C THR A 81 20.48 -5.47 -0.36
N PHE A 82 19.32 -6.08 -0.54
CA PHE A 82 18.31 -5.65 -1.51
C PHE A 82 16.94 -5.53 -0.83
N PRO A 83 16.03 -4.67 -1.34
CA PRO A 83 14.69 -4.54 -0.77
C PRO A 83 13.86 -5.82 -0.89
N CYS A 84 14.12 -6.65 -1.90
CA CYS A 84 13.42 -7.92 -2.11
C CYS A 84 14.20 -8.87 -3.02
N ASP A 85 13.72 -10.11 -3.11
CA ASP A 85 14.32 -11.19 -3.91
C ASP A 85 14.31 -10.85 -5.41
N ALA A 86 13.21 -10.28 -5.93
CA ALA A 86 13.15 -9.83 -7.32
C ALA A 86 14.17 -8.73 -7.65
N CYS A 87 14.42 -7.81 -6.71
CA CYS A 87 15.48 -6.79 -6.88
C CYS A 87 16.89 -7.39 -6.81
N HIS A 88 17.06 -8.52 -6.10
CA HIS A 88 18.33 -9.24 -6.10
C HIS A 88 18.55 -9.87 -7.48
N ASP A 89 17.60 -10.67 -7.95
CA ASP A 89 17.72 -11.41 -9.21
C ASP A 89 17.88 -10.50 -10.44
N GLU A 90 17.32 -9.28 -10.41
CA GLU A 90 17.54 -8.27 -11.46
C GLU A 90 18.95 -7.65 -11.45
N ALA A 91 19.62 -7.66 -10.31
CA ALA A 91 20.90 -6.97 -10.10
C ALA A 91 22.10 -7.92 -10.05
N SER A 92 21.88 -9.22 -9.82
CA SER A 92 22.93 -10.22 -9.65
C SER A 92 22.78 -11.39 -10.62
N ASP A 93 23.91 -11.95 -11.07
CA ASP A 93 23.95 -13.05 -12.03
C ASP A 93 23.71 -14.44 -11.42
N HIS A 94 23.10 -14.52 -10.23
CA HIS A 94 22.81 -15.77 -9.53
C HIS A 94 21.45 -15.73 -8.84
N VAL A 95 20.90 -16.91 -8.57
CA VAL A 95 19.63 -17.06 -7.85
C VAL A 95 19.84 -16.73 -6.37
N HIS A 96 18.92 -15.96 -5.80
CA HIS A 96 18.95 -15.67 -4.37
C HIS A 96 18.82 -16.92 -3.49
N GLU A 97 19.60 -16.96 -2.42
CA GLU A 97 19.36 -17.85 -1.29
C GLU A 97 18.43 -17.17 -0.27
N TRP A 98 17.71 -17.93 0.56
CA TRP A 98 16.82 -17.34 1.56
C TRP A 98 17.59 -16.48 2.57
N ALA A 99 17.13 -15.23 2.71
CA ALA A 99 17.73 -14.26 3.61
C ALA A 99 17.49 -14.61 5.09
N THR A 100 18.58 -14.71 5.87
CA THR A 100 18.55 -14.97 7.32
C THR A 100 18.44 -13.69 8.15
N ARG A 101 18.82 -12.53 7.57
CA ARG A 101 18.83 -11.22 8.22
C ARG A 101 18.07 -10.19 7.38
N MET A 102 17.47 -9.22 8.06
CA MET A 102 16.75 -8.12 7.45
C MET A 102 17.11 -6.78 8.09
N ILE A 103 17.00 -5.70 7.34
CA ILE A 103 17.19 -4.33 7.79
C ILE A 103 15.83 -3.64 7.80
N CYS A 104 15.49 -2.99 8.91
CA CYS A 104 14.25 -2.22 9.04
C CYS A 104 14.33 -0.95 8.20
N GLY A 105 13.38 -0.75 7.29
CA GLY A 105 13.28 0.43 6.45
C GLY A 105 12.98 1.75 7.20
N HIS A 106 12.51 1.68 8.45
CA HIS A 106 12.18 2.86 9.26
C HIS A 106 13.35 3.39 10.10
N CYS A 107 14.22 2.51 10.59
CA CYS A 107 15.30 2.87 11.51
C CYS A 107 16.67 2.34 11.08
N ALA A 108 16.78 1.74 9.90
CA ALA A 108 18.00 1.19 9.34
C ALA A 108 18.77 0.23 10.28
N ARG A 109 18.06 -0.45 11.21
CA ARG A 109 18.67 -1.45 12.09
C ARG A 109 18.55 -2.84 11.48
N GLU A 110 19.68 -3.55 11.48
CA GLU A 110 19.75 -4.95 11.07
C GLU A 110 19.26 -5.85 12.21
N GLN A 111 18.41 -6.82 11.89
CA GLN A 111 17.80 -7.77 12.82
C GLN A 111 17.66 -9.15 12.13
N PRO A 112 17.49 -10.24 12.90
CA PRO A 112 17.15 -11.55 12.31
C PRO A 112 15.86 -11.47 11.51
N TYR A 113 15.73 -12.30 10.48
CA TYR A 113 14.50 -12.34 9.69
C TYR A 113 13.31 -12.79 10.54
N HIS A 114 12.29 -11.95 10.65
CA HIS A 114 11.05 -12.26 11.35
C HIS A 114 9.87 -11.44 10.83
N ASN A 115 8.65 -11.95 11.06
CA ASN A 115 7.41 -11.28 10.64
C ASN A 115 6.86 -10.28 11.68
N SER A 116 7.39 -10.26 12.90
CA SER A 116 7.00 -9.29 13.93
C SER A 116 7.49 -7.86 13.61
N PRO A 117 6.93 -6.83 14.27
CA PRO A 117 7.45 -5.47 14.17
C PRO A 117 8.92 -5.37 14.59
N CYS A 118 9.62 -4.37 14.08
CA CYS A 118 11.04 -4.16 14.37
C CYS A 118 11.29 -4.03 15.88
N VAL A 119 12.28 -4.78 16.39
CA VAL A 119 12.62 -4.81 17.82
C VAL A 119 13.09 -3.45 18.33
N ALA A 120 13.66 -2.61 17.47
CA ALA A 120 14.24 -1.33 17.86
C ALA A 120 13.28 -0.15 17.82
N CYS A 121 12.40 -0.08 16.83
CA CYS A 121 11.49 1.06 16.66
C CYS A 121 10.01 0.69 16.82
N GLY A 122 9.68 -0.60 17.01
CA GLY A 122 8.32 -1.10 17.16
C GLY A 122 7.45 -1.00 15.90
N ARG A 123 7.98 -0.46 14.79
CA ARG A 123 7.23 -0.30 13.54
C ARG A 123 7.17 -1.61 12.76
N ALA A 124 6.02 -1.87 12.15
CA ALA A 124 5.84 -3.00 11.27
C ALA A 124 6.70 -2.87 10.01
N THR A 125 7.43 -3.93 9.68
CA THR A 125 8.30 -4.02 8.49
C THR A 125 7.55 -4.49 7.25
N ARG A 126 6.28 -4.85 7.39
CA ARG A 126 5.32 -5.13 6.32
C ARG A 126 3.98 -4.52 6.69
N ARG A 127 3.22 -4.07 5.69
CA ARG A 127 1.81 -3.67 5.88
C ARG A 127 1.04 -4.81 6.57
N GLY A 128 0.37 -4.47 7.68
CA GLY A 128 -0.41 -5.44 8.47
C GLY A 128 0.41 -6.41 9.33
N GLY A 129 1.75 -6.28 9.37
CA GLY A 129 2.63 -7.08 10.25
C GLY A 129 2.76 -6.52 11.68
N GLY A 130 2.14 -5.36 11.95
CA GLY A 130 1.98 -4.84 13.31
C GLY A 130 0.65 -5.30 13.90
N PRO A 131 0.43 -5.10 15.21
CA PRO A 131 -0.89 -5.27 15.78
C PRO A 131 -1.88 -4.42 14.97
N ALA A 132 -2.89 -5.04 14.38
CA ALA A 132 -3.97 -4.30 13.75
C ALA A 132 -4.55 -3.31 14.77
N PRO A 133 -4.92 -2.08 14.39
CA PRO A 133 -5.67 -1.21 15.30
C PRO A 133 -7.01 -1.89 15.59
N ARG A 134 -7.06 -2.61 16.72
CA ARG A 134 -8.17 -3.50 17.11
C ARG A 134 -9.44 -2.71 17.46
N PHE A 135 -9.26 -1.49 17.95
CA PHE A 135 -10.34 -0.67 18.46
C PHE A 135 -10.21 0.77 17.99
N TRP A 136 -11.35 1.45 17.96
CA TRP A 136 -11.42 2.88 17.65
C TRP A 136 -11.15 3.68 18.92
N GLU A 137 -9.90 3.71 19.36
CA GLU A 137 -9.42 4.67 20.36
C GLU A 137 -8.77 5.86 19.64
N GLY A 138 -9.16 7.08 20.01
CA GLY A 138 -8.51 8.31 19.54
C GLY A 138 -8.67 8.68 18.05
N GLY A 139 -9.65 8.11 17.34
CA GLY A 139 -9.95 8.51 15.96
C GLY A 139 -9.26 7.71 14.85
N GLY A 140 -8.26 6.86 15.18
CA GLY A 140 -7.42 6.15 14.19
C GLY A 140 -7.70 4.65 14.00
N GLY A 141 -8.84 4.13 14.46
CA GLY A 141 -9.16 2.70 14.43
C GLY A 141 -9.66 2.14 13.09
N GLN A 142 -9.66 0.81 12.96
CA GLN A 142 -10.12 0.10 11.77
C GLN A 142 -11.66 -0.02 11.71
N ARG A 143 -12.37 0.92 11.06
CA ARG A 143 -13.82 0.77 10.77
C ARG A 143 -14.12 0.04 9.45
N ASN A 144 -13.17 -0.73 8.91
CA ASN A 144 -13.39 -1.48 7.66
C ASN A 144 -14.18 -2.77 7.93
N PRO A 145 -15.44 -2.91 7.45
CA PRO A 145 -16.27 -4.08 7.75
C PRO A 145 -15.68 -5.41 7.28
N ARG A 146 -14.81 -5.41 6.26
CA ARG A 146 -14.17 -6.63 5.76
C ARG A 146 -13.12 -7.20 6.73
N LEU A 147 -12.51 -6.34 7.53
CA LEU A 147 -11.41 -6.69 8.43
C LEU A 147 -11.86 -6.80 9.89
N MET A 148 -13.09 -6.37 10.19
CA MET A 148 -13.72 -6.51 11.50
C MET A 148 -14.39 -7.88 11.68
N SER A 149 -14.29 -8.43 12.89
CA SER A 149 -15.03 -9.63 13.29
C SER A 149 -16.54 -9.46 13.12
N ASN A 150 -17.25 -10.53 12.73
CA ASN A 150 -18.71 -10.51 12.64
C ASN A 150 -19.41 -10.30 13.98
N LYS A 151 -18.74 -10.63 15.10
CA LYS A 151 -19.26 -10.45 16.46
C LYS A 151 -19.03 -9.04 17.03
N ASP A 152 -18.35 -8.17 16.29
CA ASP A 152 -18.04 -6.82 16.74
C ASP A 152 -19.30 -5.93 16.68
N ALA A 153 -19.68 -5.36 17.82
CA ALA A 153 -20.85 -4.49 17.96
C ALA A 153 -20.76 -3.21 17.11
N HIS A 154 -19.54 -2.77 16.77
CA HIS A 154 -19.30 -1.54 16.00
C HIS A 154 -19.33 -1.76 14.48
N LYS A 155 -19.16 -3.00 13.99
CA LYS A 155 -19.07 -3.34 12.55
C LYS A 155 -20.25 -2.81 11.73
N PHE A 156 -21.47 -2.99 12.25
CA PHE A 156 -22.70 -2.54 11.61
C PHE A 156 -23.37 -1.36 12.34
N LYS A 157 -22.66 -0.69 13.26
CA LYS A 157 -23.22 0.47 13.98
C LYS A 157 -23.31 1.65 13.01
N GLY A 158 -24.52 2.14 12.76
CA GLY A 158 -24.77 3.26 11.84
C GLY A 158 -24.71 2.93 10.35
N SER A 159 -24.47 1.67 9.96
CA SER A 159 -24.51 1.26 8.55
C SER A 159 -25.95 1.06 8.06
N ALA A 160 -26.20 1.33 6.78
CA ALA A 160 -27.51 1.08 6.14
C ALA A 160 -27.91 -0.41 6.17
N MET A 161 -26.92 -1.32 6.19
CA MET A 161 -27.11 -2.77 6.28
C MET A 161 -27.58 -3.27 7.66
N LYS A 162 -27.63 -2.40 8.68
CA LYS A 162 -28.12 -2.80 10.00
C LYS A 162 -29.64 -2.94 9.96
N THR A 163 -30.13 -4.15 10.21
CA THR A 163 -31.57 -4.39 10.37
C THR A 163 -32.11 -3.53 11.52
N LYS A 164 -32.94 -2.54 11.18
CA LYS A 164 -33.65 -1.73 12.16
C LYS A 164 -34.89 -2.49 12.62
N SER A 165 -35.04 -2.64 13.93
CA SER A 165 -36.22 -3.26 14.52
C SER A 165 -37.49 -2.47 14.17
N LYS A 166 -38.49 -3.15 13.58
CA LYS A 166 -39.85 -2.62 13.38
C LYS A 166 -40.69 -2.57 14.66
N LYS A 167 -40.10 -2.86 15.83
CA LYS A 167 -40.83 -2.85 17.12
C LYS A 167 -41.51 -1.50 17.36
N LYS A 168 -40.87 -0.38 16.99
CA LYS A 168 -41.45 0.96 17.13
C LYS A 168 -42.80 1.09 16.40
N SER A 169 -42.93 0.54 15.19
CA SER A 169 -44.20 0.56 14.45
C SER A 169 -45.19 -0.50 14.96
N ARG A 170 -44.70 -1.66 15.45
CA ARG A 170 -45.56 -2.76 15.91
C ARG A 170 -46.24 -2.52 17.25
N VAL A 171 -45.56 -1.94 18.24
CA VAL A 171 -46.09 -1.84 19.62
C VAL A 171 -46.46 -0.42 20.07
N GLY A 172 -46.29 0.58 19.19
CA GLY A 172 -46.54 1.99 19.51
C GLY A 172 -45.68 2.53 20.66
N ALA A 173 -45.84 3.81 21.00
CA ALA A 173 -45.10 4.44 22.10
C ALA A 173 -45.44 3.86 23.49
N LYS A 174 -46.63 3.27 23.65
CA LYS A 174 -47.18 2.73 24.90
C LYS A 174 -46.41 1.52 25.47
N ALA A 175 -45.60 0.82 24.67
CA ALA A 175 -44.80 -0.31 25.17
C ALA A 175 -43.44 0.10 25.77
N LYS A 176 -42.99 1.34 25.54
CA LYS A 176 -41.68 1.80 26.03
C LYS A 176 -41.72 2.15 27.52
N THR A 177 -42.86 2.62 28.01
CA THR A 177 -43.09 3.00 29.42
C THR A 177 -43.17 1.80 30.36
N LYS A 178 -43.59 0.62 29.88
CA LYS A 178 -43.59 -0.63 30.68
C LYS A 178 -42.22 -1.31 30.79
N ALA A 179 -41.24 -0.95 29.96
CA ALA A 179 -39.91 -1.55 29.99
C ALA A 179 -38.95 -0.86 30.97
N SER A 180 -39.18 0.41 31.32
CA SER A 180 -38.37 1.17 32.28
C SER A 180 -38.74 0.90 33.75
N SER A 181 -39.87 0.26 34.03
CA SER A 181 -40.35 -0.03 35.38
C SER A 181 -40.07 -1.46 35.85
N GLY A 182 -39.19 -2.20 35.18
CA GLY A 182 -38.98 -3.64 35.40
C GLY A 182 -37.53 -4.07 35.57
N SER A 183 -36.62 -3.16 35.97
CA SER A 183 -35.27 -3.54 36.43
C SER A 183 -35.24 -3.55 37.96
N GLY A 184 -35.85 -4.59 38.54
CA GLY A 184 -35.65 -4.94 39.96
C GLY A 184 -34.17 -5.25 40.20
N GLY A 185 -33.61 -4.59 41.22
CA GLY A 185 -32.20 -4.69 41.59
C GLY A 185 -31.80 -6.12 41.98
N LYS A 186 -30.56 -6.47 41.62
CA LYS A 186 -29.85 -7.60 42.24
C LYS A 186 -29.31 -7.09 43.57
N THR A 187 -29.95 -7.46 44.68
CA THR A 187 -29.36 -7.32 46.01
C THR A 187 -28.21 -8.32 46.14
N SER A 188 -27.06 -7.84 46.59
CA SER A 188 -25.95 -8.65 47.09
C SER A 188 -26.32 -9.21 48.46
N ALA A 189 -26.46 -10.52 48.58
CA ALA A 189 -26.46 -11.20 49.87
C ALA A 189 -25.04 -11.71 50.13
N SER A 190 -24.33 -11.04 51.03
CA SER A 190 -23.17 -11.55 51.74
C SER A 190 -23.65 -12.05 53.10
N MET A 191 -23.45 -13.34 53.37
CA MET A 191 -23.18 -13.94 54.69
C MET A 191 -22.50 -15.28 54.42
#